data_AF-A0AAW2LKQ9-F1
#
_entry.id   AF-A0AAW2LKQ9-F1
#
_cell.length_a   1.000
_cell.length_b   1.000
_cell.length_c   1.000
_cell.angle_alpha   90.00
_cell.angle_beta   90.00
_cell.angle_gamma   90.00
#
_symmetry.space_group_name_H-M   'P 1'
#
loop_
_entity.id
_entity.type
_entity.pdbx_description
1 polymer ?
#
loop_
_entity_poly.entity_id
_entity_poly.type
_entity_poly.pdbx_seq_one_letter_code
_entity_poly.pdbx_strand_id
1 'polypeptide(L)'
;MAQNSERKIKEMTSLDLNQQPLCIEYPTLDVDFELKTGIIRLLLTFRGLASEDPHKHLKKFHVVCSGMRPQGVTEEQVKLRAFPLSLGEKAKDWLYSLPLGSIVSWNEFKKQFLENYFPASRTITIRKEISGIR
;
A
#
# COMPACT_ATOMS: atom_id res chain seq x y z
N MET A 1 -45.26 13.02 7.29
CA MET A 1 -44.20 12.03 6.97
C MET A 1 -43.25 12.63 5.95
N ALA A 2 -42.23 13.40 6.34
CA ALA A 2 -41.22 13.94 5.42
C ALA A 2 -39.98 14.52 6.15
N GLN A 3 -39.46 13.86 7.19
CA GLN A 3 -38.38 14.45 8.00
C GLN A 3 -37.26 13.48 8.38
N ASN A 4 -37.18 12.32 7.71
CA ASN A 4 -36.14 11.30 7.95
C ASN A 4 -35.11 11.18 6.81
N SER A 5 -35.40 11.74 5.63
CA SER A 5 -34.49 11.67 4.47
C SER A 5 -33.37 12.72 4.53
N GLU A 6 -33.63 13.93 5.05
CA GLU A 6 -32.63 14.99 5.10
C GLU A 6 -31.56 14.81 6.19
N ARG A 7 -31.90 14.15 7.31
CA ARG A 7 -30.90 13.81 8.36
C ARG A 7 -29.92 12.75 7.86
N LYS A 8 -30.41 11.77 7.11
CA LYS A 8 -29.61 10.67 6.57
C LYS A 8 -28.63 11.14 5.49
N ILE A 9 -28.94 12.23 4.77
CA ILE A 9 -28.05 12.83 3.77
C ILE A 9 -26.99 13.72 4.42
N LYS A 10 -27.34 14.48 5.48
CA LYS A 10 -26.34 15.29 6.20
C LYS A 10 -25.29 14.47 6.94
N GLU A 11 -25.63 13.27 7.42
CA GLU A 11 -24.66 12.32 8.00
C GLU A 11 -23.76 11.63 6.96
N MET A 12 -24.17 11.54 5.68
CA MET A 12 -23.31 11.02 4.61
C MET A 12 -22.28 12.05 4.12
N THR A 13 -22.48 13.33 4.38
CA THR A 13 -21.57 14.41 3.99
C THR A 13 -20.61 14.85 5.09
N SER A 14 -20.70 14.28 6.30
CA SER A 14 -19.69 14.43 7.35
C SER A 14 -18.64 13.30 7.30
N LEU A 15 -18.38 12.75 6.12
CA LEU A 15 -17.08 12.16 5.86
C LEU A 15 -16.08 13.29 6.01
N ASP A 16 -15.45 13.36 7.18
CA ASP A 16 -14.19 14.05 7.34
C ASP A 16 -13.22 13.39 6.35
N LEU A 17 -13.21 13.91 5.12
CA LEU A 17 -12.31 13.48 4.06
C LEU A 17 -10.86 13.86 4.38
N ASN A 18 -10.63 14.60 5.47
CA ASN A 18 -9.30 14.83 6.01
C ASN A 18 -8.92 13.67 6.93
N GLN A 19 -8.19 12.72 6.34
CA GLN A 19 -7.52 11.63 7.04
C GLN A 19 -8.50 10.57 7.57
N GLN A 20 -9.01 9.72 6.66
CA GLN A 20 -9.26 8.34 7.07
C GLN A 20 -7.98 7.86 7.77
N PRO A 21 -8.02 7.44 9.06
CA PRO A 21 -6.82 6.97 9.72
C PRO A 21 -6.21 5.90 8.82
N LEU A 22 -4.96 6.11 8.41
CA LEU A 22 -4.37 5.23 7.42
C LEU A 22 -4.14 3.87 8.08
N CYS A 23 -4.25 2.78 7.31
CA CYS A 23 -3.84 1.46 7.77
C CYS A 23 -2.36 1.41 8.20
N ILE A 24 -1.59 2.45 7.81
CA ILE A 24 -0.20 2.66 8.14
C ILE A 24 -0.10 3.67 9.28
N GLU A 25 0.53 3.25 10.37
CA GLU A 25 1.00 4.17 11.39
C GLU A 25 2.35 4.75 10.97
N TYR A 26 2.43 6.07 10.81
CA TYR A 26 3.68 6.76 10.52
C TYR A 26 4.36 7.19 11.82
N PRO A 27 5.61 6.77 12.06
CA PRO A 27 6.40 7.34 13.15
C PRO A 27 6.58 8.85 12.95
N THR A 28 6.56 9.59 14.06
CA THR A 28 6.84 11.04 14.08
C THR A 28 8.21 11.31 13.45
N LEU A 29 8.33 12.43 12.74
CA LEU A 29 9.60 12.93 12.21
C LEU A 29 10.05 14.13 13.01
N ASP A 30 11.35 14.18 13.29
CA ASP A 30 12.02 15.38 13.83
C ASP A 30 12.48 16.35 12.72
N VAL A 31 12.18 16.04 11.45
CA VAL A 31 12.61 16.81 10.28
C VAL A 31 11.49 16.92 9.24
N ASP A 32 11.45 18.05 8.52
CA ASP A 32 10.57 18.21 7.36
C ASP A 32 10.97 17.24 6.25
N PHE A 33 10.10 16.26 5.99
CA PHE A 33 10.28 15.26 4.96
C PHE A 33 9.28 15.49 3.84
N GLU A 34 9.78 15.87 2.66
CA GLU A 34 8.98 15.96 1.45
C GLU A 34 9.43 14.91 0.42
N LEU A 35 8.48 14.13 -0.07
CA LEU A 35 8.69 13.23 -1.20
C LEU A 35 8.76 14.07 -2.49
N LYS A 36 9.96 14.26 -3.03
CA LYS A 36 10.14 15.02 -4.28
C LYS A 36 9.26 14.45 -5.40
N THR A 37 8.53 15.30 -6.11
CA THR A 37 7.58 14.91 -7.17
C THR A 37 8.20 14.06 -8.29
N GLY A 38 9.49 14.25 -8.59
CA GLY A 38 10.23 13.40 -9.53
C GLY A 38 10.29 11.93 -9.12
N ILE A 39 10.22 11.65 -7.81
CA ILE A 39 10.23 10.30 -7.21
C ILE A 39 8.92 9.58 -7.51
N ILE A 40 7.79 10.27 -7.31
CA ILE A 40 6.46 9.74 -7.58
C ILE A 40 6.35 9.27 -9.04
N ARG A 41 7.04 9.96 -9.96
CA ARG A 41 7.12 9.58 -11.38
C ARG A 41 8.02 8.36 -11.64
N LEU A 42 9.05 8.13 -10.83
CA LEU A 42 9.97 6.99 -10.96
C LEU A 42 9.40 5.71 -10.33
N LEU A 43 8.46 5.85 -9.39
CA LEU A 43 7.71 4.75 -8.82
C LEU A 43 6.76 4.20 -9.89
N LEU A 44 7.21 3.16 -10.61
CA LEU A 44 6.35 2.35 -11.45
C LEU A 44 5.11 1.93 -10.64
N THR A 45 3.92 2.25 -11.13
CA THR A 45 2.68 1.93 -10.43
C THR A 45 2.39 0.44 -10.53
N PHE A 46 2.28 -0.24 -9.40
CA PHE A 46 1.76 -1.60 -9.31
C PHE A 46 0.23 -1.54 -9.21
N ARG A 47 -0.46 -2.09 -10.21
CA ARG A 47 -1.92 -2.01 -10.32
C ARG A 47 -2.66 -3.18 -9.69
N GLY A 48 -1.93 -4.26 -9.36
CA GLY A 48 -2.50 -5.50 -8.84
C GLY A 48 -3.02 -6.44 -9.94
N LEU A 49 -2.42 -6.39 -11.14
CA LEU A 49 -2.76 -7.27 -12.25
C LEU A 49 -2.08 -8.64 -12.11
N ALA A 50 -2.67 -9.69 -12.69
CA ALA A 50 -2.11 -11.04 -12.64
C ALA A 50 -0.77 -11.18 -13.40
N SER A 51 -0.50 -10.30 -14.35
CA SER A 51 0.76 -10.24 -15.11
C SER A 51 1.88 -9.48 -14.36
N GLU A 52 1.56 -8.78 -13.28
CA GLU A 52 2.54 -8.05 -12.49
C GLU A 52 3.19 -8.97 -11.45
N ASP A 53 4.50 -8.80 -11.26
CA ASP A 53 5.27 -9.54 -10.27
C ASP A 53 5.49 -8.66 -9.02
N PRO A 54 4.86 -8.99 -7.87
CA PRO A 54 4.98 -8.20 -6.65
C PRO A 54 6.41 -8.22 -6.08
N HIS A 55 7.20 -9.29 -6.28
CA HIS A 55 8.59 -9.34 -5.85
C HIS A 55 9.46 -8.41 -6.71
N LYS A 56 9.24 -8.40 -8.02
CA LYS A 56 9.92 -7.48 -8.94
C LYS A 56 9.59 -6.02 -8.59
N HIS A 57 8.34 -5.74 -8.22
CA HIS A 57 7.92 -4.42 -7.75
C HIS A 57 8.69 -4.00 -6.50
N LEU A 58 8.71 -4.84 -5.46
CA LEU A 58 9.45 -4.56 -4.21
C LEU A 58 10.95 -4.30 -4.44
N LYS A 59 11.59 -5.06 -5.34
CA LYS A 59 13.01 -4.87 -5.69
C LYS A 59 13.24 -3.52 -6.36
N LYS A 60 12.43 -3.16 -7.35
CA LYS A 60 12.53 -1.86 -8.04
C LYS A 60 12.27 -0.70 -7.08
N PHE A 61 11.24 -0.83 -6.26
CA PHE A 61 10.90 0.13 -5.22
C PHE A 61 12.07 0.38 -4.26
N HIS A 62 12.71 -0.69 -3.78
CA HIS A 62 13.86 -0.57 -2.89
C HIS A 62 15.01 0.23 -3.52
N VAL A 63 15.36 -0.03 -4.78
CA VAL A 63 16.41 0.71 -5.50
C VAL A 63 16.09 2.20 -5.57
N VAL A 64 14.84 2.56 -5.85
CA VAL A 64 14.40 3.97 -5.87
C VAL A 64 14.52 4.61 -4.49
N CYS A 65 13.99 3.96 -3.44
CA CYS A 65 14.02 4.50 -2.08
C CYS A 65 15.44 4.64 -1.51
N SER A 66 16.35 3.70 -1.79
CA SER A 66 17.72 3.75 -1.28
C SER A 66 18.51 4.96 -1.80
N GLY A 67 18.21 5.45 -3.01
CA GLY A 67 18.82 6.65 -3.57
C GLY A 67 18.28 7.97 -3.02
N MET A 68 17.32 7.92 -2.09
CA MET A 68 16.46 9.08 -1.77
C MET A 68 16.36 9.38 -0.28
N ARG A 69 17.21 8.77 0.55
CA ARG A 69 17.15 8.92 2.01
C ARG A 69 17.62 10.32 2.43
N PRO A 70 16.73 11.21 2.89
CA PRO A 70 17.14 12.50 3.44
C PRO A 70 17.88 12.29 4.76
N GLN A 71 18.73 13.24 5.14
CA GLN A 71 19.40 13.19 6.43
C GLN A 71 18.36 13.25 7.55
N GLY A 72 18.50 12.38 8.56
CA GLY A 72 17.56 12.32 9.70
C GLY A 72 16.30 11.47 9.49
N VAL A 73 16.12 10.85 8.31
CA VAL A 73 14.98 9.94 8.06
C VAL A 73 15.48 8.52 7.82
N THR A 74 14.90 7.55 8.52
CA THR A 74 15.25 6.15 8.33
C THR A 74 14.72 5.63 7.00
N GLU A 75 15.40 4.63 6.43
CA GLU A 75 14.93 4.02 5.18
C GLU A 75 13.52 3.42 5.32
N GLU A 76 13.20 2.89 6.49
CA GLU A 76 11.86 2.37 6.81
C GLU A 76 10.79 3.47 6.76
N GLN A 77 11.04 4.63 7.36
CA GLN A 77 10.12 5.76 7.32
C GLN A 77 9.87 6.25 5.88
N VAL A 78 10.92 6.29 5.05
CA VAL A 78 10.78 6.62 3.62
C VAL A 78 9.92 5.59 2.91
N LYS A 79 10.19 4.30 3.12
CA LYS A 79 9.46 3.20 2.45
C LYS A 79 7.98 3.16 2.85
N LEU A 80 7.67 3.31 4.14
CA LEU A 80 6.29 3.33 4.63
C LEU A 80 5.47 4.45 3.98
N ARG A 81 6.04 5.65 3.80
CA ARG A 81 5.34 6.78 3.16
C ARG A 81 5.31 6.71 1.64
N ALA A 82 6.35 6.15 1.01
CA ALA A 82 6.46 6.11 -0.43
C ALA A 82 5.72 4.92 -1.07
N PHE A 83 5.64 3.78 -0.39
CA PHE A 83 5.07 2.57 -0.97
C PHE A 83 3.58 2.71 -1.37
N PRO A 84 2.71 3.37 -0.58
CA PRO A 84 1.33 3.66 -0.98
C PRO A 84 1.21 4.43 -2.29
N LEU A 85 2.19 5.30 -2.59
CA LEU A 85 2.23 6.09 -3.84
C LEU A 85 2.61 5.24 -5.04
N SER A 86 3.26 4.10 -4.81
CA SER A 86 3.59 3.11 -5.85
C SER A 86 2.44 2.18 -6.20
N LEU A 87 1.31 2.24 -5.47
CA LEU A 87 0.15 1.38 -5.69
C LEU A 87 -0.94 2.14 -6.46
N GLY A 88 -1.57 1.45 -7.41
CA GLY A 88 -2.70 1.96 -8.19
C GLY A 88 -3.84 0.95 -8.27
N GLU A 89 -5.01 1.43 -8.69
CA GLU A 89 -6.19 0.60 -8.97
C GLU A 89 -6.44 -0.44 -7.86
N LYS A 90 -6.48 -1.73 -8.21
CA LYS A 90 -6.77 -2.82 -7.27
C LYS A 90 -5.80 -2.89 -6.10
N ALA A 91 -4.53 -2.51 -6.31
CA ALA A 91 -3.53 -2.44 -5.25
C ALA A 91 -3.81 -1.33 -4.24
N LYS A 92 -4.37 -0.23 -4.70
CA LYS A 92 -4.76 0.88 -3.85
C LYS A 92 -6.06 0.57 -3.09
N ASP A 93 -7.02 -0.08 -3.76
CA ASP A 93 -8.26 -0.55 -3.13
C ASP A 93 -7.97 -1.57 -2.01
N TRP A 94 -7.03 -2.48 -2.23
CA TRP A 94 -6.55 -3.40 -1.19
C TRP A 94 -5.94 -2.66 0.00
N LEU A 95 -5.08 -1.67 -0.25
CA LEU A 95 -4.47 -0.91 0.85
C LEU A 95 -5.53 -0.23 1.72
N TYR A 96 -6.59 0.30 1.10
CA TYR A 96 -7.70 0.96 1.78
C TYR A 96 -8.67 0.00 2.47
N SER A 97 -8.66 -1.29 2.14
CA SER A 97 -9.48 -2.29 2.81
C SER A 97 -8.82 -2.86 4.08
N LEU A 98 -7.54 -2.55 4.32
CA LEU A 98 -6.83 -3.02 5.50
C LEU A 98 -7.35 -2.37 6.80
N PRO A 99 -7.35 -3.09 7.92
CA PRO A 99 -7.68 -2.52 9.21
C PRO A 99 -6.75 -1.37 9.60
N LEU A 100 -7.29 -0.44 10.37
CA LEU A 100 -6.54 0.67 10.97
C LEU A 100 -5.39 0.15 11.83
N GLY A 101 -4.22 0.78 11.74
CA GLY A 101 -3.03 0.40 12.51
C GLY A 101 -2.48 -1.00 12.22
N SER A 102 -2.94 -1.67 11.16
CA SER A 102 -2.46 -3.01 10.81
C SER A 102 -1.03 -3.03 10.27
N ILE A 103 -0.51 -1.90 9.79
CA ILE A 103 0.86 -1.75 9.29
C ILE A 103 1.62 -0.77 10.19
N VAL A 104 2.48 -1.34 11.05
CA VAL A 104 3.35 -0.57 11.96
C VAL A 104 4.83 -0.61 11.57
N SER A 105 5.20 -1.48 10.61
CA SER A 105 6.57 -1.63 10.13
C SER A 105 6.61 -1.93 8.63
N TRP A 106 7.74 -1.64 8.00
CA TRP A 106 7.96 -1.98 6.60
C TRP A 106 7.90 -3.49 6.36
N ASN A 107 8.32 -4.28 7.35
CA ASN A 107 8.27 -5.73 7.24
C ASN A 107 6.83 -6.25 7.20
N GLU A 108 5.95 -5.70 8.05
CA GLU A 108 4.53 -6.05 8.05
C GLU A 108 3.85 -5.64 6.74
N PHE A 109 4.16 -4.45 6.23
CA PHE A 109 3.63 -4.00 4.95
C PHE A 109 3.99 -4.98 3.81
N LYS A 110 5.28 -5.36 3.70
CA LYS A 110 5.71 -6.34 2.68
C LYS A 110 4.99 -7.67 2.83
N LYS A 111 4.85 -8.15 4.06
CA LYS A 111 4.21 -9.43 4.35
C LYS A 111 2.76 -9.43 3.85
N GLN A 112 1.95 -8.47 4.28
CA GLN A 112 0.55 -8.38 3.86
C GLN A 112 0.42 -8.17 2.34
N PHE A 113 1.30 -7.36 1.74
CA PHE A 113 1.33 -7.14 0.29
C PHE A 113 1.59 -8.46 -0.47
N LEU A 114 2.58 -9.24 -0.04
CA LEU A 114 2.92 -10.50 -0.68
C LEU A 114 1.86 -11.58 -0.43
N GLU A 115 1.27 -11.64 0.76
CA GLU A 115 0.16 -12.57 1.05
C GLU A 115 -1.04 -12.30 0.14
N ASN A 116 -1.35 -11.03 -0.16
CA ASN A 116 -2.47 -10.68 -1.02
C ASN A 116 -2.18 -10.88 -2.52
N TYR A 117 -1.01 -10.46 -3.01
CA TYR A 117 -0.68 -10.48 -4.44
C TYR A 117 0.12 -11.69 -4.90
N PHE A 118 0.64 -12.49 -3.96
CA PHE A 118 1.35 -13.74 -4.20
C PHE A 118 1.02 -14.78 -3.11
N PRO A 119 -0.26 -15.15 -2.95
CA PRO A 119 -0.64 -16.09 -1.90
C PRO A 119 0.00 -17.46 -2.13
N ALA A 120 0.36 -18.14 -1.05
CA ALA A 120 0.96 -19.48 -1.08
C ALA A 120 0.11 -20.50 -1.88
N SER A 121 -1.19 -20.27 -2.02
CA SER A 121 -2.08 -21.06 -2.87
C SER A 121 -1.67 -21.04 -4.35
N ARG A 122 -1.12 -19.93 -4.88
CA ARG A 122 -0.53 -19.89 -6.23
C ARG A 122 0.67 -20.84 -6.34
N THR A 123 1.46 -20.97 -5.29
CA THR A 123 2.60 -21.92 -5.25
C THR A 123 2.13 -23.38 -5.23
N ILE A 124 1.00 -23.67 -4.58
CA ILE A 124 0.41 -25.02 -4.56
C ILE A 124 -0.20 -25.39 -5.92
N THR A 125 -0.90 -24.46 -6.58
CA THR A 125 -1.47 -24.70 -7.92
C THR A 125 -0.37 -24.88 -8.96
N ILE A 126 0.68 -24.04 -8.95
CA ILE A 126 1.84 -24.23 -9.83
C ILE A 126 2.52 -25.58 -9.57
N ARG A 127 2.70 -25.97 -8.30
CA ARG A 127 3.24 -27.31 -7.99
C ARG A 127 2.34 -28.42 -8.51
N LYS A 128 1.01 -28.32 -8.37
CA LYS A 128 0.09 -29.35 -8.87
C LYS A 128 0.08 -29.44 -10.40
N GLU A 129 0.11 -28.30 -11.11
CA GLU A 129 0.18 -28.27 -12.58
C GLU A 129 1.51 -28.82 -13.10
N ILE A 130 2.64 -28.54 -12.43
CA ILE A 130 3.95 -29.11 -12.78
C ILE A 130 4.02 -30.61 -12.43
N SER A 131 3.34 -31.05 -11.37
CA SER A 131 3.39 -32.45 -10.93
C SER A 131 2.50 -33.39 -11.74
N GLY A 132 1.66 -32.89 -12.64
CA GLY A 132 0.87 -33.71 -13.57
C GLY A 132 -0.09 -34.71 -12.91
N ILE A 133 -0.50 -34.49 -11.66
CA ILE A 133 -1.43 -35.41 -10.97
C ILE A 133 -2.86 -35.01 -11.33
N ARG A 134 -3.43 -35.77 -12.28
CA ARG A 134 -4.86 -35.82 -12.58
C ARG A 134 -5.59 -36.79 -11.66
#